data_AF-A0A4Q5P642-F1
#
_entry.id   AF-A0A4Q5P642-F1
#
_cell.length_a   1.000
_cell.length_b   1.000
_cell.length_c   1.000
_cell.angle_alpha   90.00
_cell.angle_beta   90.00
_cell.angle_gamma   90.00
#
_symmetry.space_group_name_H-M   'P 1'
#
loop_
_entity.id
_entity.type
_entity.pdbx_description
1 polymer ?
#
loop_
_entity_poly.entity_id
_entity_poly.type
_entity_poly.pdbx_seq_one_letter_code
_entity_poly.pdbx_strand_id
1 'polypeptide(L)'
;MKSTLTIVALALLCSVAGAQPSAAVADLPAAKVESERARVAAERSAAESRFRNEEKACYIRFAVNDCLNEARTRRRVALADLRRQDLSLNEAERKRKGAERLKAIEQKNSSEKQDDAAERRARAINDQRLRNDRTAKKAEIAADNQATAQSRVQTQLGKEATAATKAANRAAKAAS
;
A
#
# COMPACT_ATOMS: atom_id res chain seq x y z
N MET A 1 17.48 57.39 10.96
CA MET A 1 16.37 57.34 9.98
C MET A 1 16.65 56.35 8.83
N LYS A 2 17.09 55.12 9.13
CA LYS A 2 17.39 54.07 8.12
C LYS A 2 16.81 52.69 8.48
N SER A 3 16.33 52.49 9.71
CA SER A 3 15.79 51.20 10.18
C SER A 3 14.26 51.06 10.13
N THR A 4 13.53 52.09 9.71
CA THR A 4 12.06 52.02 9.56
C THR A 4 11.62 51.65 8.14
N LEU A 5 12.51 51.75 7.15
CA LEU A 5 12.19 51.46 5.75
C LEU A 5 12.21 49.96 5.42
N THR A 6 12.91 49.14 6.21
CA THR A 6 13.06 47.70 5.95
C THR A 6 11.91 46.85 6.50
N ILE A 7 11.14 47.36 7.45
CA ILE A 7 10.03 46.61 8.07
C ILE A 7 8.76 46.65 7.20
N VAL A 8 8.57 47.71 6.41
CA VAL A 8 7.40 47.83 5.50
C VAL A 8 7.53 46.93 4.27
N ALA A 9 8.76 46.64 3.82
CA ALA A 9 9.00 45.79 2.65
C ALA A 9 8.77 44.29 2.90
N LEU A 10 8.81 43.82 4.16
CA LEU A 10 8.60 42.41 4.51
C LEU A 10 7.15 42.08 4.90
N ALA A 11 6.26 43.07 4.93
CA ALA A 11 4.84 42.87 5.23
C ALA A 11 3.97 42.67 3.97
N LEU A 12 4.51 42.92 2.76
CA LEU A 12 3.74 42.89 1.51
C LEU A 12 3.71 41.52 0.79
N LEU A 13 4.33 40.48 1.35
CA LEU A 13 4.58 39.20 0.64
C LEU A 13 3.73 37.99 1.10
N CYS A 14 2.77 38.15 2.03
CA CYS A 14 2.00 37.02 2.57
C CYS A 14 0.48 37.04 2.30
N SER A 15 -0.01 37.84 1.35
CA SER A 15 -1.44 37.86 1.01
C SER A 15 -1.80 37.01 -0.22
N VAL A 16 -1.27 35.78 -0.32
CA VAL A 16 -1.94 34.74 -1.11
C VAL A 16 -2.83 33.96 -0.15
N ALA A 17 -4.01 34.52 0.11
CA ALA A 17 -5.11 33.78 0.70
C ALA A 17 -5.55 32.73 -0.33
N GLY A 18 -5.04 31.51 -0.19
CA GLY A 18 -5.62 30.36 -0.86
C GLY A 18 -7.07 30.26 -0.45
N ALA A 19 -7.99 30.47 -1.39
CA ALA A 19 -9.40 30.16 -1.22
C ALA A 19 -9.49 28.67 -0.86
N GLN A 20 -9.70 28.37 0.42
CA GLN A 20 -9.87 27.01 0.91
C GLN A 20 -11.13 26.45 0.23
N PRO A 21 -11.03 25.38 -0.58
CA PRO A 21 -12.21 24.73 -1.11
C PRO A 21 -12.98 24.16 0.09
N SER A 22 -14.22 24.61 0.25
CA SER A 22 -15.10 24.16 1.34
C SER A 22 -15.16 22.63 1.35
N ALA A 23 -14.86 22.03 2.50
CA ALA A 23 -14.87 20.58 2.70
C ALA A 23 -16.23 19.91 2.39
N ALA A 24 -17.30 20.71 2.30
CA ALA A 24 -18.67 20.27 2.06
C ALA A 24 -18.89 19.48 0.75
N VAL A 25 -18.02 19.62 -0.27
CA VAL A 25 -18.16 18.87 -1.53
C VAL A 25 -17.53 17.48 -1.50
N ALA A 26 -16.66 17.19 -0.53
CA ALA A 26 -15.94 15.92 -0.47
C ALA A 26 -16.82 14.74 -0.03
N ASP A 27 -17.85 15.01 0.79
CA ASP A 27 -18.76 14.00 1.35
C ASP A 27 -20.05 13.81 0.53
N LEU A 28 -20.18 14.48 -0.62
CA LEU A 28 -21.37 14.31 -1.46
C LEU A 28 -21.37 12.92 -2.13
N PRO A 29 -22.53 12.23 -2.16
CA PRO A 29 -22.65 10.97 -2.88
C PRO A 29 -22.36 11.17 -4.37
N ALA A 30 -21.75 10.18 -5.01
CA ALA A 30 -21.29 10.28 -6.41
C ALA A 30 -22.41 10.71 -7.39
N ALA A 31 -23.63 10.20 -7.19
CA ALA A 31 -24.80 10.61 -7.98
C ALA A 31 -25.13 12.11 -7.86
N LYS A 32 -24.94 12.70 -6.67
CA LYS A 32 -25.15 14.13 -6.44
C LYS A 32 -24.05 14.97 -7.10
N VAL A 33 -22.81 14.50 -7.06
CA VAL A 33 -21.69 15.14 -7.79
C VAL A 33 -21.97 15.18 -9.29
N GLU A 34 -22.43 14.07 -9.87
CA GLU A 34 -22.75 14.02 -11.30
C GLU A 34 -23.93 14.94 -11.67
N SER A 35 -24.96 15.00 -10.82
CA SER A 35 -26.07 15.94 -11.02
C SER A 35 -25.63 17.41 -10.97
N GLU A 36 -24.69 17.75 -10.08
CA GLU A 36 -24.12 19.11 -10.01
C GLU A 36 -23.28 19.43 -11.25
N ARG A 37 -22.52 18.46 -11.78
CA ARG A 37 -21.78 18.64 -13.05
C ARG A 37 -22.72 18.92 -14.21
N ALA A 38 -23.80 18.13 -14.32
CA ALA A 38 -24.81 18.33 -15.35
C ALA A 38 -25.48 19.71 -15.23
N ARG A 39 -25.79 20.16 -14.01
CA ARG A 39 -26.33 21.50 -13.75
C ARG A 39 -25.37 22.59 -14.20
N VAL A 40 -24.10 22.54 -13.78
CA VAL A 40 -23.08 23.54 -14.15
C VAL A 40 -22.86 23.59 -15.66
N ALA A 41 -22.86 22.43 -16.33
CA ALA A 41 -22.74 22.34 -17.78
C ALA A 41 -23.96 22.98 -18.50
N ALA A 42 -25.17 22.71 -18.02
CA ALA A 42 -26.40 23.31 -18.55
C ALA A 42 -26.41 24.84 -18.35
N GLU A 43 -26.04 25.32 -17.18
CA GLU A 43 -25.94 26.76 -16.89
C GLU A 43 -24.91 27.46 -17.76
N ARG A 44 -23.77 26.79 -18.03
CA ARG A 44 -22.75 27.30 -18.94
C ARG A 44 -23.29 27.44 -20.37
N SER A 45 -23.95 26.41 -20.87
CA SER A 45 -24.60 26.45 -22.19
C SER A 45 -25.66 27.55 -22.27
N ALA A 46 -26.46 27.73 -21.22
CA ALA A 46 -27.45 28.79 -21.13
C ALA A 46 -26.80 30.19 -21.14
N ALA A 47 -25.71 30.40 -20.39
CA ALA A 47 -24.98 31.66 -20.38
C ALA A 47 -24.36 31.99 -21.75
N GLU A 48 -23.80 30.99 -22.43
CA GLU A 48 -23.27 31.16 -23.80
C GLU A 48 -24.39 31.45 -24.81
N SER A 49 -25.54 30.79 -24.68
CA SER A 49 -26.71 31.06 -25.53
C SER A 49 -27.27 32.47 -25.32
N ARG A 50 -27.39 32.91 -24.07
CA ARG A 50 -27.80 34.29 -23.73
C ARG A 50 -26.84 35.31 -24.35
N PHE A 51 -25.54 35.10 -24.21
CA PHE A 51 -24.55 35.98 -24.83
C PHE A 51 -24.70 36.05 -26.36
N ARG A 52 -24.91 34.93 -27.06
CA ARG A 52 -25.14 34.94 -28.52
C ARG A 52 -26.38 35.74 -28.92
N ASN A 53 -27.44 35.68 -28.11
CA ASN A 53 -28.65 36.47 -28.36
C ASN A 53 -28.42 37.96 -28.08
N GLU A 54 -27.75 38.29 -26.97
CA GLU A 54 -27.38 39.67 -26.64
C GLU A 54 -26.46 40.29 -27.71
N GLU A 55 -25.49 39.52 -28.21
CA GLU A 55 -24.56 39.96 -29.27
C GLU A 55 -25.32 40.32 -30.55
N LYS A 56 -26.27 39.47 -30.98
CA LYS A 56 -27.16 39.79 -32.12
C LYS A 56 -27.97 41.05 -31.89
N ALA A 57 -28.53 41.21 -30.68
CA ALA A 57 -29.30 42.40 -30.31
C ALA A 57 -28.43 43.67 -30.24
N CYS A 58 -27.13 43.56 -29.97
CA CYS A 58 -26.25 44.73 -29.95
C CYS A 58 -26.02 45.32 -31.34
N TYR A 59 -26.00 44.50 -32.40
CA TYR A 59 -25.73 44.98 -33.77
C TYR A 59 -26.81 45.90 -34.35
N ILE A 60 -28.02 45.89 -33.79
CA ILE A 60 -29.11 46.78 -34.20
C ILE A 60 -29.18 48.08 -33.39
N ARG A 61 -28.28 48.27 -32.41
CA ARG A 61 -28.25 49.46 -31.55
C ARG A 61 -27.28 50.49 -32.10
N PHE A 62 -27.50 51.76 -31.77
CA PHE A 62 -26.57 52.84 -32.15
C PHE A 62 -25.22 52.71 -31.44
N ALA A 63 -25.22 52.45 -30.14
CA ALA A 63 -24.00 52.24 -29.33
C ALA A 63 -23.56 50.75 -29.32
N VAL A 64 -23.26 50.18 -30.48
CA VAL A 64 -22.92 48.75 -30.63
C VAL A 64 -21.75 48.35 -29.74
N ASN A 65 -20.66 49.13 -29.74
CA ASN A 65 -19.44 48.79 -28.99
C ASN A 65 -19.68 48.74 -27.49
N ASP A 66 -20.38 49.72 -26.93
CA ASP A 66 -20.70 49.74 -25.49
C ASP A 66 -21.61 48.55 -25.13
N CYS A 67 -22.63 48.28 -25.95
CA CYS A 67 -23.50 47.12 -25.77
C CYS A 67 -22.72 45.80 -25.77
N LEU A 68 -21.81 45.61 -26.74
CA LEU A 68 -20.99 44.40 -26.83
C LEU A 68 -20.05 44.26 -25.62
N ASN A 69 -19.48 45.37 -25.13
CA ASN A 69 -18.61 45.36 -23.97
C ASN A 69 -19.37 44.98 -22.69
N GLU A 70 -20.59 45.47 -22.51
CA GLU A 70 -21.47 45.07 -21.42
C GLU A 70 -21.86 43.58 -21.52
N ALA A 71 -22.28 43.11 -22.69
CA ALA A 71 -22.64 41.71 -22.92
C ALA A 71 -21.45 40.76 -22.64
N ARG A 72 -20.25 41.12 -23.08
CA ARG A 72 -19.02 40.39 -22.78
C ARG A 72 -18.71 40.38 -21.29
N THR A 73 -18.97 41.48 -20.59
CA THR A 73 -18.75 41.59 -19.15
C THR A 73 -19.72 40.71 -18.38
N ARG A 74 -21.03 40.74 -18.71
CA ARG A 74 -22.03 39.83 -18.12
C ARG A 74 -21.66 38.36 -18.35
N ARG A 75 -21.25 38.00 -19.58
CA ARG A 75 -20.76 36.65 -19.89
C ARG A 75 -19.55 36.26 -19.04
N ARG A 76 -18.54 37.14 -18.92
CA ARG A 76 -17.33 36.85 -18.13
C ARG A 76 -17.66 36.58 -16.67
N VAL A 77 -18.51 37.41 -16.06
CA VAL A 77 -18.94 37.22 -14.66
C VAL A 77 -19.67 35.89 -14.48
N ALA A 78 -20.69 35.62 -15.31
CA ALA A 78 -21.44 34.37 -15.24
C ALA A 78 -20.55 33.13 -15.41
N LEU A 79 -19.64 33.14 -16.39
CA LEU A 79 -18.73 32.02 -16.62
C LEU A 79 -17.65 31.87 -15.55
N ALA A 80 -17.22 32.97 -14.91
CA ALA A 80 -16.25 32.92 -13.82
C ALA A 80 -16.81 32.18 -12.60
N ASP A 81 -18.07 32.45 -12.25
CA ASP A 81 -18.74 31.77 -11.13
C ASP A 81 -18.89 30.28 -11.38
N LEU A 82 -19.36 29.90 -12.57
CA LEU A 82 -19.49 28.50 -12.98
C LEU A 82 -18.13 27.78 -13.01
N ARG A 83 -17.07 28.47 -13.46
CA ARG A 83 -15.71 27.92 -13.44
C ARG A 83 -15.24 27.64 -12.01
N ARG A 84 -15.55 28.50 -11.05
CA ARG A 84 -15.22 28.25 -9.63
C ARG A 84 -15.93 27.01 -9.10
N GLN A 85 -17.20 26.82 -9.44
CA GLN A 85 -17.95 25.62 -9.07
C GLN A 85 -17.32 24.35 -9.66
N ASP A 86 -17.00 24.36 -10.96
CA ASP A 86 -16.40 23.21 -11.64
C ASP A 86 -15.01 22.86 -11.06
N LEU A 87 -14.18 23.86 -10.76
CA LEU A 87 -12.89 23.65 -10.09
C LEU A 87 -13.06 23.00 -8.71
N SER A 88 -14.07 23.41 -7.94
CA SER A 88 -14.37 22.80 -6.64
C SER A 88 -14.80 21.34 -6.77
N LEU A 89 -15.61 21.00 -7.78
CA LEU A 89 -16.01 19.63 -8.06
C LEU A 89 -14.81 18.77 -8.49
N ASN A 90 -13.94 19.30 -9.36
CA ASN A 90 -12.74 18.62 -9.83
C ASN A 90 -11.72 18.39 -8.71
N GLU A 91 -11.55 19.33 -7.78
CA GLU A 91 -10.71 19.16 -6.60
C GLU A 91 -11.26 18.07 -5.68
N ALA A 92 -12.57 18.06 -5.41
CA ALA A 92 -13.20 17.03 -4.59
C ALA A 92 -12.99 15.63 -5.17
N GLU A 93 -13.13 15.48 -6.50
CA GLU A 93 -12.89 14.22 -7.18
C GLU A 93 -11.42 13.79 -7.10
N ARG A 94 -10.47 14.71 -7.30
CA ARG A 94 -9.04 14.40 -7.17
C ARG A 94 -8.71 13.89 -5.77
N LYS A 95 -9.25 14.53 -4.73
CA LYS A 95 -9.07 14.08 -3.33
C LYS A 95 -9.65 12.68 -3.11
N ARG A 96 -10.87 12.43 -3.60
CA ARG A 96 -11.52 11.11 -3.45
C ARG A 96 -10.72 10.00 -4.14
N LYS A 97 -10.34 10.19 -5.40
CA LYS A 97 -9.50 9.23 -6.14
C LYS A 97 -8.13 9.02 -5.49
N GLY A 98 -7.53 10.09 -4.95
CA GLY A 98 -6.30 10.01 -4.17
C GLY A 98 -6.46 9.13 -2.93
N ALA A 99 -7.52 9.34 -2.15
CA ALA A 99 -7.82 8.56 -0.97
C ALA A 99 -8.11 7.08 -1.31
N GLU A 100 -8.88 6.81 -2.36
CA GLU A 100 -9.15 5.44 -2.85
C GLU A 100 -7.85 4.73 -3.25
N ARG A 101 -6.95 5.42 -3.97
CA ARG A 101 -5.67 4.85 -4.38
C ARG A 101 -4.76 4.56 -3.19
N LEU A 102 -4.71 5.45 -2.19
CA LEU A 102 -3.95 5.22 -0.96
C LEU A 102 -4.46 3.98 -0.21
N LYS A 103 -5.79 3.84 -0.07
CA LYS A 103 -6.41 2.64 0.53
C LYS A 103 -6.04 1.37 -0.22
N ALA A 104 -6.08 1.40 -1.55
CA ALA A 104 -5.72 0.23 -2.37
C ALA A 104 -4.24 -0.17 -2.21
N ILE A 105 -3.33 0.81 -2.14
CA ILE A 105 -1.90 0.57 -1.89
C ILE A 105 -1.69 -0.04 -0.50
N GLU A 106 -2.36 0.51 0.52
CA GLU A 106 -2.23 0.01 1.89
C GLU A 106 -2.76 -1.42 2.03
N GLN A 107 -3.91 -1.73 1.43
CA GLN A 107 -4.45 -3.08 1.39
C GLN A 107 -3.47 -4.06 0.74
N LYS A 108 -2.93 -3.71 -0.44
CA LYS A 108 -1.96 -4.56 -1.14
C LYS A 108 -0.66 -4.76 -0.33
N ASN A 109 -0.12 -3.69 0.24
CA ASN A 109 1.07 -3.78 1.09
C ASN A 109 0.81 -4.63 2.34
N SER A 110 -0.40 -4.57 2.89
CA SER A 110 -0.77 -5.37 4.07
C SER A 110 -0.87 -6.86 3.75
N SER A 111 -1.43 -7.23 2.59
CA SER A 111 -1.49 -8.63 2.15
C SER A 111 -0.08 -9.17 1.83
N GLU A 112 0.74 -8.42 1.10
CA GLU A 112 2.11 -8.82 0.78
C GLU A 112 2.94 -9.04 2.06
N LYS A 113 2.81 -8.15 3.06
CA LYS A 113 3.47 -8.33 4.36
C LYS A 113 3.00 -9.58 5.11
N GLN A 114 1.71 -9.92 5.01
CA GLN A 114 1.16 -11.12 5.64
C GLN A 114 1.67 -12.39 4.95
N ASP A 115 1.72 -12.39 3.62
CA ASP A 115 2.23 -13.50 2.81
C ASP A 115 3.72 -13.72 3.07
N ASP A 116 4.52 -12.65 3.04
CA ASP A 116 5.94 -12.68 3.40
C ASP A 116 6.17 -13.22 4.81
N ALA A 117 5.33 -12.81 5.77
CA ALA A 117 5.41 -13.29 7.15
C ALA A 117 4.98 -14.77 7.28
N ALA A 118 4.00 -15.23 6.50
CA ALA A 118 3.61 -16.62 6.42
C ALA A 118 4.73 -17.47 5.80
N GLU A 119 5.35 -17.01 4.71
CA GLU A 119 6.44 -17.70 4.05
C GLU A 119 7.68 -17.80 4.95
N ARG A 120 8.07 -16.70 5.62
CA ARG A 120 9.17 -16.72 6.59
C ARG A 120 8.92 -17.72 7.71
N ARG A 121 7.70 -17.79 8.23
CA ARG A 121 7.30 -18.78 9.24
C ARG A 121 7.40 -20.21 8.71
N ALA A 122 6.90 -20.46 7.50
CA ALA A 122 6.98 -21.77 6.85
C ALA A 122 8.43 -22.23 6.64
N ARG A 123 9.30 -21.34 6.16
CA ARG A 123 10.74 -21.59 6.00
C ARG A 123 11.40 -21.93 7.35
N ALA A 124 11.12 -21.15 8.40
CA ALA A 124 11.68 -21.40 9.73
C ALA A 124 11.25 -22.77 10.30
N ILE A 125 9.99 -23.17 10.09
CA ILE A 125 9.50 -24.50 10.50
C ILE A 125 10.20 -25.61 9.72
N ASN A 126 10.38 -25.44 8.40
CA ASN A 126 11.08 -26.42 7.57
C ASN A 126 12.54 -26.59 8.00
N ASP A 127 13.25 -25.47 8.22
CA ASP A 127 14.62 -25.47 8.71
C ASP A 127 14.75 -26.18 10.07
N GLN A 128 13.80 -25.93 10.97
CA GLN A 128 13.77 -26.60 12.27
C GLN A 128 13.55 -28.11 12.11
N ARG A 129 12.62 -28.52 11.25
CA ARG A 129 12.37 -29.93 10.96
C ARG A 129 13.61 -30.60 10.39
N LEU A 130 14.29 -29.98 9.44
CA LEU A 130 15.52 -30.51 8.85
C LEU A 130 16.64 -30.67 9.88
N ARG A 131 16.77 -29.73 10.84
CA ARG A 131 17.72 -29.85 11.95
C ARG A 131 17.36 -31.01 12.87
N ASN A 132 16.10 -31.16 13.24
CA ASN A 132 15.63 -32.25 14.08
C ASN A 132 15.86 -33.61 13.39
N ASP A 133 15.57 -33.72 12.09
CA ASP A 133 15.78 -34.94 11.30
C ASP A 133 17.27 -35.31 11.22
N ARG A 134 18.16 -34.33 11.02
CA ARG A 134 19.62 -34.56 11.05
C ARG A 134 20.09 -35.05 12.42
N THR A 135 19.58 -34.44 13.49
CA THR A 135 19.90 -34.85 14.86
C THR A 135 19.40 -36.26 15.15
N ALA A 136 18.17 -36.58 14.76
CA ALA A 136 17.59 -37.91 14.91
C ALA A 136 18.38 -38.98 14.15
N LYS A 137 18.73 -38.72 12.87
CA LYS A 137 19.59 -39.62 12.09
C LYS A 137 20.96 -39.83 12.72
N LYS A 138 21.58 -38.77 13.27
CA LYS A 138 22.87 -38.87 13.96
C LYS A 138 22.75 -39.72 15.24
N ALA A 139 21.65 -39.57 15.99
CA ALA A 139 21.38 -40.38 17.17
C ALA A 139 21.13 -41.85 16.81
N GLU A 140 20.41 -42.13 15.73
CA GLU A 140 20.19 -43.48 15.21
C GLU A 140 21.51 -44.15 14.81
N ILE A 141 22.36 -43.47 14.05
CA ILE A 141 23.70 -43.95 13.68
C ILE A 141 24.56 -44.21 14.93
N ALA A 142 24.50 -43.32 15.92
CA ALA A 142 25.23 -43.51 17.17
C ALA A 142 24.74 -44.74 17.95
N ALA A 143 23.42 -44.99 17.99
CA ALA A 143 22.82 -46.14 18.64
C ALA A 143 23.20 -47.45 17.93
N ASP A 144 23.17 -47.50 16.59
CA ASP A 144 23.57 -48.68 15.81
C ASP A 144 25.05 -49.03 15.99
N ASN A 145 25.92 -48.00 16.00
CA ASN A 145 27.34 -48.18 16.30
C ASN A 145 27.57 -48.73 17.73
N GLN A 146 26.80 -48.24 18.71
CA GLN A 146 26.86 -48.75 20.09
C GLN A 146 26.37 -50.19 20.18
N ALA A 147 25.25 -50.54 19.55
CA ALA A 147 24.73 -51.91 19.52
C ALA A 147 25.72 -52.88 18.86
N THR A 148 26.33 -52.46 17.73
CA THR A 148 27.38 -53.23 17.05
C THR A 148 28.61 -53.43 17.94
N ALA A 149 29.04 -52.39 18.66
CA ALA A 149 30.16 -52.50 19.60
C ALA A 149 29.84 -53.47 20.76
N GLN A 150 28.64 -53.40 21.35
CA GLN A 150 28.21 -54.30 22.42
C GLN A 150 28.12 -55.76 21.95
N SER A 151 27.57 -56.00 20.75
CA SER A 151 27.50 -57.32 20.14
C SER A 151 28.90 -57.93 19.91
N ARG A 152 29.87 -57.12 19.46
CA ARG A 152 31.27 -57.54 19.33
C ARG A 152 31.88 -57.95 20.67
N VAL A 153 31.66 -57.17 21.73
CA VAL A 153 32.13 -57.48 23.09
C VAL A 153 31.49 -58.78 23.60
N GLN A 154 30.17 -58.95 23.48
CA GLN A 154 29.49 -60.20 23.88
C GLN A 154 30.02 -61.41 23.10
N THR A 155 30.22 -61.26 21.80
CA THR A 155 30.77 -62.33 20.95
C THR A 155 32.18 -62.72 21.38
N GLN A 156 33.03 -61.75 21.75
CA GLN A 156 34.38 -62.02 22.27
C GLN A 156 34.32 -62.76 23.61
N LEU A 157 33.51 -62.28 24.57
CA LEU A 157 33.33 -62.94 25.86
C LEU A 157 32.80 -64.37 25.71
N GLY A 158 31.86 -64.63 24.79
CA GLY A 158 31.37 -65.97 24.49
C GLY A 158 32.44 -66.90 23.90
N LYS A 159 33.31 -66.39 23.01
CA LYS A 159 34.45 -67.15 22.47
C LYS A 159 35.46 -67.48 23.56
N GLU A 160 35.77 -66.55 24.45
CA GLU A 160 36.66 -66.77 25.59
C GLU A 160 36.09 -67.81 26.58
N ALA A 161 34.80 -67.71 26.92
CA ALA A 161 34.13 -68.66 27.79
C ALA A 161 34.13 -70.07 27.17
N THR A 162 33.81 -70.21 25.89
CA THR A 162 33.84 -71.52 25.21
C THR A 162 35.26 -72.10 25.10
N ALA A 163 36.27 -71.26 24.86
CA ALA A 163 37.68 -71.68 24.88
C ALA A 163 38.11 -72.15 26.27
N ALA A 164 37.73 -71.43 27.33
CA ALA A 164 38.01 -71.81 28.72
C ALA A 164 37.35 -73.14 29.09
N THR A 165 36.08 -73.35 28.75
CA THR A 165 35.37 -74.61 28.99
C THR A 165 36.03 -75.77 28.24
N LYS A 166 36.44 -75.55 26.98
CA LYS A 166 37.13 -76.58 26.19
C LYS A 166 38.51 -76.91 26.75
N ALA A 167 39.24 -75.92 27.28
CA ALA A 167 40.51 -76.13 27.97
C ALA A 167 40.31 -76.91 29.28
N ALA A 168 39.31 -76.56 30.08
CA ALA A 168 38.97 -77.26 31.32
C ALA A 168 38.59 -78.74 31.07
N ASN A 169 37.78 -79.02 30.05
CA ASN A 169 37.41 -80.38 29.67
C ASN A 169 38.61 -81.20 29.19
N ARG A 170 39.57 -80.58 28.48
CA ARG A 170 40.82 -81.24 28.08
C ARG A 170 41.70 -81.57 29.28
N ALA A 171 41.81 -80.65 30.24
CA ALA A 171 42.55 -80.89 31.48
C ALA A 171 41.92 -82.01 32.32
N ALA A 172 40.59 -82.02 32.45
CA ALA A 172 39.86 -83.09 33.14
C ALA A 172 40.08 -84.47 32.49
N LYS A 173 40.08 -84.53 31.15
CA LYS A 173 40.33 -85.78 30.40
C LYS A 173 41.79 -86.27 30.48
N ALA A 174 42.74 -85.39 30.79
CA ALA A 174 44.15 -85.75 30.95
C ALA A 174 44.49 -86.23 32.38
N ALA A 175 43.59 -86.03 33.34
CA ALA A 175 43.76 -86.40 34.75
C ALA A 175 43.06 -87.74 35.12
N SER A 176 42.43 -88.39 34.14
CA SER A 176 41.70 -89.66 34.23
C SER A 176 42.31 -90.69 33.30
#